data_AF-A0A838IPS2-F1
#
_entry.id   AF-A0A838IPS2-F1
#
_cell.length_a   1.000
_cell.length_b   1.000
_cell.length_c   1.000
_cell.angle_alpha   90.00
_cell.angle_beta   90.00
_cell.angle_gamma   90.00
#
_symmetry.space_group_name_H-M   'P 1'
#
loop_
_entity.id
_entity.type
_entity.pdbx_description
1 polymer ?
#
loop_
_entity_poly.entity_id
_entity_poly.type
_entity_poly.pdbx_seq_one_letter_code
_entity_poly.pdbx_strand_id
1 'polypeptide(L)'
;MMDTPKTPQRRLLRTSPLGTAAQVGVHGSMVLLLAGLIAWAILPTRALVSLMHYNLAVPDIRAMNLSELVIQLGLAACLWALIVIVFKLAALRRTEGLSGRLVRARGSIITEFLVILPTFLLLMFGMAQLSINNIAGMLANVAVYEAARSVWVWHPEVESGRAGTASATDRGRIAAALVMTPIAPGQFTVLPMEDLTPAFQASRRIMLYSQLPVEGILPDTVTEFIDDYGSLQLAPPVQGNLSLAAGLDDDPFIRRTLTKYTHAYLATTVELVTEGGLGAKLTYRHNQVMPVVGRVFVSNVTWQGPGLRPGRYSEYVRTYTLKAQSWQPNAAMPDNGYAGGNLTASEQPGTPNEGDINSGAQNQVDTNP
;
A
#
# COMPACT_ATOMS: atom_id res chain seq x y z
N MET A 1 46.85 -66.49 -0.88
CA MET A 1 46.57 -65.74 0.36
C MET A 1 45.90 -64.44 -0.04
N MET A 2 44.58 -64.33 0.16
CA MET A 2 43.82 -63.11 -0.08
C MET A 2 43.81 -62.29 1.22
N ASP A 3 44.42 -61.12 1.19
CA ASP A 3 44.32 -60.14 2.27
C ASP A 3 42.90 -59.58 2.31
N THR A 4 42.15 -59.99 3.32
CA THR A 4 40.86 -59.37 3.65
C THR A 4 41.07 -57.90 4.00
N PRO A 5 40.37 -56.96 3.33
CA PRO A 5 40.48 -55.54 3.66
C PRO A 5 39.97 -55.30 5.08
N LYS A 6 40.83 -54.74 5.94
CA LYS A 6 40.48 -54.33 7.29
C LYS A 6 39.35 -53.29 7.21
N THR A 7 38.13 -53.71 7.53
CA THR A 7 37.00 -52.79 7.73
C THR A 7 37.42 -51.73 8.74
N PRO A 8 37.34 -50.43 8.40
CA PRO A 8 37.68 -49.38 9.34
C PRO A 8 36.72 -49.49 10.52
N GLN A 9 37.24 -49.88 11.68
CA GLN A 9 36.51 -49.81 12.94
C GLN A 9 36.09 -48.36 13.13
N ARG A 10 34.81 -48.07 12.88
CA ARG A 10 34.16 -46.84 13.31
C ARG A 10 34.28 -46.81 14.83
N ARG A 11 35.33 -46.16 15.36
CA ARG A 11 35.38 -45.70 16.74
C ARG A 11 34.14 -44.82 16.91
N LEU A 12 33.10 -45.37 17.52
CA LEU A 12 32.02 -44.60 18.11
C LEU A 12 32.71 -43.73 19.17
N LEU A 13 33.08 -42.52 18.77
CA LEU A 13 33.58 -41.49 19.66
C LEU A 13 32.46 -41.22 20.66
N ARG A 14 32.56 -41.88 21.81
CA ARG A 14 31.69 -41.67 22.95
C ARG A 14 31.99 -40.25 23.43
N THR A 15 31.21 -39.29 22.96
CA THR A 15 31.36 -37.90 23.38
C THR A 15 31.08 -37.84 24.87
N SER A 16 31.99 -37.22 25.64
CA SER A 16 31.74 -36.99 27.05
C SER A 16 30.49 -36.11 27.21
N PRO A 17 29.72 -36.24 28.30
CA PRO A 17 28.55 -35.39 28.54
C PRO A 17 28.90 -33.90 28.50
N LEU A 18 30.11 -33.54 28.96
CA LEU A 18 30.69 -32.19 28.83
C LEU A 18 30.87 -31.76 27.36
N GLY A 19 31.33 -32.66 26.49
CA GLY A 19 31.47 -32.39 25.06
C GLY A 19 30.12 -32.14 24.38
N THR A 20 29.09 -32.91 24.74
CA THR A 20 27.74 -32.70 24.22
C THR A 20 27.15 -31.37 24.71
N ALA A 21 27.32 -31.03 25.99
CA ALA A 21 26.85 -29.77 26.54
C ALA A 21 27.54 -28.55 25.86
N ALA A 22 28.85 -28.62 25.65
CA ALA A 22 29.60 -27.58 24.94
C ALA A 22 29.11 -27.41 23.49
N GLN A 23 28.83 -28.51 22.79
CA GLN A 23 28.29 -28.47 21.43
C GLN A 23 26.90 -27.82 21.38
N VAL A 24 26.00 -28.20 22.29
CA VAL A 24 24.67 -27.59 22.38
C VAL A 24 24.79 -26.09 22.64
N GLY A 25 25.69 -25.67 23.54
CA GLY A 25 25.95 -24.26 23.82
C GLY A 25 26.43 -23.48 22.59
N VAL A 26 27.39 -24.04 21.83
CA VAL A 26 27.90 -23.41 20.60
C VAL A 26 26.84 -23.34 19.51
N HIS A 27 26.05 -24.41 19.30
CA HIS A 27 25.00 -24.36 18.29
C HIS A 27 23.89 -23.38 18.69
N GLY A 28 23.49 -23.36 19.96
CA GLY A 28 22.50 -22.42 20.48
C GLY A 28 22.94 -20.97 20.32
N SER A 29 24.19 -20.64 20.68
CA SER A 29 24.71 -19.27 20.53
C SER A 29 24.79 -18.83 19.07
N MET A 30 25.14 -19.73 18.15
CA MET A 30 25.18 -19.43 16.72
C MET A 30 23.78 -19.20 16.14
N VAL A 31 22.77 -19.95 16.58
CA VAL A 31 21.36 -19.71 16.18
C VAL A 31 20.90 -18.33 16.64
N LEU A 32 21.18 -17.94 17.88
CA LEU A 32 20.83 -16.62 18.41
C LEU A 32 21.55 -15.50 17.65
N LEU A 33 22.85 -15.68 17.36
CA LEU A 33 23.63 -14.74 16.58
C LEU A 33 23.08 -14.57 15.16
N LEU A 34 22.71 -15.67 14.50
CA LEU A 34 22.14 -15.64 13.16
C LEU A 34 20.76 -14.95 13.16
N ALA A 35 19.91 -15.26 14.13
CA ALA A 35 18.61 -14.61 14.29
C ALA A 35 18.77 -13.09 14.49
N GLY A 36 19.73 -12.68 15.33
CA GLY A 36 20.07 -11.27 15.57
C GLY A 36 20.61 -10.57 14.31
N LEU A 37 21.50 -11.22 13.55
CA LEU A 37 22.03 -10.68 12.30
C LEU A 37 20.96 -10.53 11.22
N ILE A 38 20.05 -11.50 11.09
CA ILE A 38 18.92 -11.43 10.15
C ILE A 38 17.99 -10.28 10.54
N ALA A 39 17.64 -10.17 11.82
CA ALA A 39 16.81 -9.09 12.32
C ALA A 39 17.47 -7.72 12.06
N TRP A 40 18.77 -7.60 12.33
CA TRP A 40 19.54 -6.38 12.09
C TRP A 40 19.68 -6.01 10.61
N ALA A 41 19.81 -6.99 9.72
CA ALA A 41 19.91 -6.74 8.28
C ALA A 41 18.57 -6.28 7.66
N ILE A 42 17.44 -6.73 8.21
CA ILE A 42 16.11 -6.44 7.67
C ILE A 42 15.51 -5.18 8.31
N LEU A 43 15.69 -5.01 9.63
CA LEU A 43 15.05 -3.95 10.40
C LEU A 43 16.02 -2.80 10.67
N PRO A 44 15.60 -1.53 10.49
CA PRO A 44 16.42 -0.40 10.89
C PRO A 44 16.69 -0.42 12.39
N THR A 45 17.92 -0.08 12.81
CA THR A 45 18.40 -0.19 14.20
C THR A 45 17.46 0.47 15.22
N ARG A 46 16.87 1.61 14.87
CA ARG A 46 15.91 2.32 15.72
C ARG A 46 14.64 1.49 15.97
N ALA A 47 14.08 0.86 14.92
CA ALA A 47 12.92 0.00 15.06
C ALA A 47 13.22 -1.23 15.91
N LEU A 48 14.42 -1.80 15.80
CA LEU A 48 14.85 -2.95 16.60
C LEU A 48 14.96 -2.60 18.09
N VAL A 49 15.53 -1.43 18.42
CA VAL A 49 15.58 -0.90 19.80
C VAL A 49 14.17 -0.62 20.34
N SER A 50 13.32 0.04 19.55
CA SER A 50 11.94 0.31 19.93
C SER A 50 11.15 -0.98 20.16
N LEU A 51 11.22 -1.95 19.24
CA LEU A 51 10.56 -3.26 19.39
C LEU A 51 11.04 -3.99 20.63
N MET A 52 12.34 -3.98 20.93
CA MET A 52 12.87 -4.57 22.15
C MET A 52 12.33 -3.88 23.39
N HIS A 53 12.30 -2.53 23.39
CA HIS A 53 11.75 -1.75 24.49
C HIS A 53 10.26 -2.03 24.71
N TYR A 54 9.44 -2.07 23.65
CA TYR A 54 8.02 -2.35 23.73
C TYR A 54 7.71 -3.79 24.19
N ASN A 55 8.43 -4.79 23.69
CA ASN A 55 8.24 -6.19 24.12
C ASN A 55 8.62 -6.39 25.60
N LEU A 56 9.60 -5.62 26.10
CA LEU A 56 9.98 -5.65 27.52
C LEU A 56 8.99 -4.87 28.40
N ALA A 57 8.48 -3.73 27.92
CA ALA A 57 7.60 -2.84 28.68
C ALA A 57 6.14 -3.31 28.72
N VAL A 58 5.63 -3.96 27.67
CA VAL A 58 4.20 -4.30 27.52
C VAL A 58 4.01 -5.82 27.42
N PRO A 59 3.43 -6.48 28.44
CA PRO A 59 3.23 -7.94 28.46
C PRO A 59 2.34 -8.47 27.32
N ASP A 60 1.31 -7.73 26.91
CA ASP A 60 0.38 -8.17 25.88
C ASP A 60 1.04 -8.26 24.50
N ILE A 61 1.86 -7.25 24.15
CA ILE A 61 2.65 -7.24 22.92
C ILE A 61 3.62 -8.42 22.91
N ARG A 62 4.22 -8.75 24.06
CA ARG A 62 5.11 -9.91 24.20
C ARG A 62 4.39 -11.23 23.92
N ALA A 63 3.17 -11.38 24.42
CA ALA A 63 2.37 -12.58 24.20
C ALA A 63 1.97 -12.74 22.72
N MET A 64 1.61 -11.64 22.05
CA MET A 64 1.26 -11.64 20.62
C MET A 64 2.47 -11.99 19.74
N ASN A 65 3.65 -11.45 20.05
CA ASN A 65 4.85 -11.65 19.24
C ASN A 65 5.62 -12.95 19.55
N LEU A 66 5.21 -13.69 20.58
CA LEU A 66 5.94 -14.89 21.01
C LEU A 66 5.99 -15.95 19.91
N SER A 67 4.88 -16.13 19.18
CA SER A 67 4.80 -17.08 18.05
C SER A 67 5.76 -16.69 16.92
N GLU A 68 5.83 -15.40 16.58
CA GLU A 68 6.72 -14.86 15.56
C GLU A 68 8.20 -15.02 15.95
N LEU A 69 8.54 -14.75 17.22
CA LEU A 69 9.88 -14.97 17.77
C LEU A 69 10.29 -16.45 17.70
N VAL A 70 9.39 -17.37 18.03
CA VAL A 70 9.63 -18.81 17.95
C VAL A 70 9.85 -19.24 16.49
N ILE A 71 9.05 -18.73 15.55
CA ILE A 71 9.23 -19.00 14.12
C ILE A 71 10.58 -18.48 13.63
N GLN A 72 10.96 -17.25 14.01
CA GLN A 72 12.24 -16.65 13.63
C GLN A 72 13.42 -17.46 14.18
N LEU A 73 13.36 -17.91 15.43
CA LEU A 73 14.36 -18.80 16.02
C LEU A 73 14.41 -20.15 15.31
N GLY A 74 13.25 -20.71 14.94
CA GLY A 74 13.16 -21.94 14.17
C GLY A 74 13.82 -21.82 12.79
N LEU A 75 13.56 -20.73 12.07
CA LEU A 75 14.18 -20.47 10.77
C LEU A 75 15.70 -20.26 10.89
N ALA A 76 16.15 -19.52 11.90
CA ALA A 76 17.57 -19.35 12.18
C ALA A 76 18.26 -20.69 12.52
N ALA A 77 17.58 -21.56 13.28
CA ALA A 77 18.06 -22.91 13.57
C ALA A 77 18.19 -23.78 12.31
N CYS A 78 17.19 -23.75 11.44
CA CYS A 78 17.22 -24.46 10.15
C CYS A 78 18.37 -23.95 9.25
N LEU A 79 18.55 -22.63 9.16
CA LEU A 79 19.62 -22.03 8.35
C LEU A 79 21.00 -22.39 8.90
N TRP A 80 21.19 -22.33 10.22
CA TRP A 80 22.43 -22.77 10.86
C TRP A 80 22.71 -24.25 10.64
N ALA A 81 21.69 -25.11 10.76
CA ALA A 81 21.82 -26.54 10.47
C ALA A 81 22.28 -26.76 9.02
N LEU A 82 21.73 -26.01 8.06
CA LEU A 82 22.13 -26.08 6.67
C LEU A 82 23.60 -25.65 6.46
N ILE A 83 24.05 -24.58 7.12
CA ILE A 83 25.46 -24.16 7.12
C ILE A 83 26.37 -25.27 7.65
N VAL A 84 26.00 -25.91 8.76
CA VAL A 84 26.77 -27.02 9.35
C VAL A 84 26.81 -28.22 8.41
N ILE A 85 25.69 -28.56 7.75
CA ILE A 85 25.63 -29.65 6.76
C ILE A 85 26.57 -29.34 5.59
N VAL A 86 26.50 -28.13 5.01
CA VAL A 86 27.36 -27.70 3.91
C VAL A 86 28.83 -27.74 4.32
N PHE A 87 29.16 -27.25 5.51
CA PHE A 87 30.52 -27.28 6.05
C PHE A 87 31.02 -28.72 6.21
N LYS A 88 30.21 -29.63 6.76
CA LYS A 88 30.57 -31.05 6.90
C LYS A 88 30.75 -31.73 5.54
N LEU A 89 29.87 -31.47 4.59
CA LEU A 89 29.99 -31.99 3.22
C LEU A 89 31.27 -31.46 2.53
N ALA A 90 31.59 -30.19 2.71
CA ALA A 90 32.81 -29.59 2.18
C ALA A 90 34.08 -30.16 2.85
N ALA A 91 34.05 -30.36 4.16
CA ALA A 91 35.14 -30.96 4.92
C ALA A 91 35.40 -32.41 4.49
N LEU A 92 34.33 -33.22 4.35
CA LEU A 92 34.43 -34.60 3.85
C LEU A 92 35.03 -34.66 2.45
N ARG A 93 34.59 -33.79 1.54
CA ARG A 93 35.15 -33.69 0.17
C ARG A 93 36.63 -33.32 0.16
N ARG A 94 37.10 -32.51 1.11
CA ARG A 94 38.52 -32.17 1.23
C ARG A 94 39.35 -33.34 1.74
N THR A 95 38.81 -34.14 2.67
CA THR A 95 39.53 -35.28 3.26
C THR A 95 39.56 -36.52 2.38
N GLU A 96 38.54 -36.74 1.53
CA GLU A 96 38.45 -37.93 0.69
C GLU A 96 39.39 -37.91 -0.53
N GLY A 97 40.10 -36.80 -0.78
CA GLY A 97 40.99 -36.66 -1.92
C GLY A 97 40.22 -36.65 -3.24
N LEU A 98 40.62 -35.76 -4.15
CA LEU A 98 40.00 -35.60 -5.48
C LEU A 98 40.26 -36.80 -6.43
N SER A 99 39.89 -38.02 -6.05
CA SER A 99 39.85 -39.19 -6.97
C SER A 99 38.43 -39.50 -7.49
N GLY A 100 37.42 -38.76 -7.01
CA GLY A 100 36.04 -38.88 -7.46
C GLY A 100 35.86 -38.37 -8.88
N ARG A 101 35.87 -39.30 -9.85
CA ARG A 101 35.44 -39.08 -11.24
C ARG A 101 34.12 -38.30 -11.22
N LEU A 102 34.15 -37.05 -11.69
CA LEU A 102 32.98 -36.18 -11.80
C LEU A 102 31.92 -36.91 -12.65
N VAL A 103 30.87 -37.44 -12.01
CA VAL A 103 29.70 -37.92 -12.73
C VAL A 103 28.94 -36.69 -13.19
N ARG A 104 29.29 -36.23 -14.39
CA ARG A 104 28.89 -34.98 -15.05
C ARG A 104 27.37 -34.84 -15.28
N ALA A 105 26.59 -35.89 -15.06
CA ALA A 105 25.20 -35.95 -15.49
C ALA A 105 24.20 -35.14 -14.64
N ARG A 106 24.44 -34.95 -13.33
CA ARG A 106 23.46 -34.26 -12.45
C ARG A 106 23.68 -32.75 -12.30
N GLY A 107 24.85 -32.24 -12.68
CA GLY A 107 25.16 -30.80 -12.62
C GLY A 107 24.47 -30.00 -13.74
N SER A 108 24.18 -30.64 -14.88
CA SER A 108 23.61 -29.99 -16.07
C SER A 108 22.26 -29.34 -15.79
N ILE A 109 21.36 -30.03 -15.07
CA ILE A 109 19.99 -29.55 -14.83
C ILE A 109 20.01 -28.29 -13.94
N ILE A 110 20.87 -28.26 -12.93
CA ILE A 110 20.98 -27.09 -12.04
C ILE A 110 21.57 -25.90 -12.81
N THR A 111 22.61 -26.13 -13.62
CA THR A 111 23.20 -25.05 -14.43
C THR A 111 22.23 -24.55 -15.50
N GLU A 112 21.50 -25.45 -16.15
CA GLU A 112 20.48 -25.11 -17.15
C GLU A 112 19.34 -24.32 -16.51
N PHE A 113 18.86 -24.75 -15.34
CA PHE A 113 17.85 -24.00 -14.59
C PHE A 113 18.36 -22.63 -14.14
N LEU A 114 19.62 -22.51 -13.68
CA LEU A 114 20.21 -21.22 -13.29
C LEU A 114 20.42 -20.26 -14.46
N VAL A 115 20.60 -20.77 -15.68
CA VAL A 115 20.69 -19.94 -16.89
C VAL A 115 19.31 -19.55 -17.39
N ILE A 116 18.33 -20.46 -17.34
CA ILE A 116 16.96 -20.21 -17.82
C ILE A 116 16.19 -19.30 -16.85
N LEU A 117 16.35 -19.50 -15.54
CA LEU A 117 15.55 -18.83 -14.51
C LEU A 117 15.62 -17.29 -14.58
N PRO A 118 16.80 -16.64 -14.72
CA PRO A 118 16.86 -15.18 -14.86
C PRO A 118 16.12 -14.66 -16.09
N THR A 119 16.26 -15.31 -17.24
CA THR A 119 15.57 -14.94 -18.48
C THR A 119 14.05 -15.12 -18.33
N PHE A 120 13.62 -16.23 -17.74
CA PHE A 120 12.22 -16.50 -17.45
C PHE A 120 11.62 -15.47 -16.48
N LEU A 121 12.31 -15.15 -15.37
CA LEU A 121 11.88 -14.15 -14.40
C LEU A 121 11.82 -12.75 -15.02
N LEU A 122 12.80 -12.38 -15.85
CA LEU A 122 12.80 -11.08 -16.54
C LEU A 122 11.63 -10.96 -17.51
N LEU A 123 11.34 -12.02 -18.27
CA LEU A 123 10.17 -12.07 -19.17
C LEU A 123 8.85 -12.01 -18.39
N MET A 124 8.71 -12.80 -17.33
CA MET A 124 7.50 -12.83 -16.49
C MET A 124 7.25 -11.48 -15.83
N PHE A 125 8.26 -10.88 -15.18
CA PHE A 125 8.13 -9.55 -14.57
C PHE A 125 7.90 -8.45 -15.62
N GLY A 126 8.50 -8.58 -16.80
CA GLY A 126 8.25 -7.69 -17.93
C GLY A 126 6.79 -7.71 -18.39
N MET A 127 6.23 -8.91 -18.59
CA MET A 127 4.81 -9.07 -18.97
C MET A 127 3.85 -8.62 -17.87
N ALA A 128 4.18 -8.89 -16.60
CA ALA A 128 3.40 -8.43 -15.46
C ALA A 128 3.38 -6.90 -15.39
N GLN A 129 4.54 -6.24 -15.49
CA GLN A 129 4.60 -4.78 -15.48
C GLN A 129 3.89 -4.15 -16.69
N LEU A 130 4.02 -4.75 -17.87
CA LEU A 130 3.30 -4.31 -19.07
C LEU A 130 1.78 -4.39 -18.85
N SER A 131 1.29 -5.45 -18.23
CA SER A 131 -0.13 -5.62 -17.90
C SER A 131 -0.62 -4.54 -16.93
N ILE A 132 0.17 -4.26 -15.87
CA ILE A 132 -0.13 -3.20 -14.91
C ILE A 132 -0.15 -1.83 -15.60
N ASN A 133 0.81 -1.54 -16.48
CA ASN A 133 0.86 -0.31 -17.25
C ASN A 133 -0.36 -0.15 -18.18
N ASN A 134 -0.81 -1.23 -18.82
CA ASN A 134 -2.01 -1.21 -19.66
C ASN A 134 -3.28 -0.93 -18.83
N ILE A 135 -3.43 -1.57 -17.67
CA ILE A 135 -4.53 -1.29 -16.75
C ILE A 135 -4.48 0.17 -16.30
N ALA A 136 -3.29 0.67 -15.95
CA ALA A 136 -3.09 2.05 -15.56
C ALA A 136 -3.49 3.04 -16.66
N GLY A 137 -3.11 2.76 -17.90
CA GLY A 137 -3.50 3.55 -19.07
C GLY A 137 -5.01 3.57 -19.31
N MET A 138 -5.70 2.44 -19.13
CA MET A 138 -7.16 2.37 -19.24
C MET A 138 -7.85 3.14 -18.10
N LEU A 139 -7.41 2.95 -16.86
CA LEU A 139 -7.97 3.67 -15.71
C LEU A 139 -7.71 5.18 -15.82
N ALA A 140 -6.58 5.62 -16.36
CA ALA A 140 -6.31 7.04 -16.58
C ALA A 140 -7.32 7.70 -17.54
N ASN A 141 -7.81 6.95 -18.55
CA ASN A 141 -8.87 7.45 -19.44
C ASN A 141 -10.21 7.59 -18.71
N VAL A 142 -10.55 6.65 -17.83
CA VAL A 142 -11.76 6.75 -16.99
C VAL A 142 -11.61 7.86 -15.95
N ALA A 143 -10.44 7.99 -15.34
CA ALA A 143 -10.14 8.96 -14.31
C ALA A 143 -10.25 10.40 -14.84
N VAL A 144 -9.77 10.67 -16.06
CA VAL A 144 -9.92 12.02 -16.66
C VAL A 144 -11.38 12.33 -16.96
N TYR A 145 -12.17 11.33 -17.36
CA TYR A 145 -13.60 11.51 -17.58
C TYR A 145 -14.33 11.84 -16.28
N GLU A 146 -14.08 11.08 -15.20
CA GLU A 146 -14.67 11.36 -13.89
C GLU A 146 -14.20 12.70 -13.30
N ALA A 147 -12.92 13.06 -13.49
CA ALA A 147 -12.41 14.38 -13.12
C ALA A 147 -13.12 15.49 -13.90
N ALA A 148 -13.25 15.36 -15.22
CA ALA A 148 -13.89 16.34 -16.07
C ALA A 148 -15.38 16.50 -15.73
N ARG A 149 -16.09 15.40 -15.48
CA ARG A 149 -17.49 15.43 -15.02
C ARG A 149 -17.62 16.12 -13.67
N SER A 150 -16.73 15.81 -12.72
CA SER A 150 -16.75 16.43 -11.40
C SER A 150 -16.49 17.92 -11.49
N VAL A 151 -15.47 18.32 -12.25
CA VAL A 151 -15.19 19.74 -12.51
C VAL A 151 -16.38 20.40 -13.21
N TRP A 152 -16.98 19.75 -14.20
CA TRP A 152 -18.12 20.27 -14.93
C TRP A 152 -19.35 20.52 -14.05
N VAL A 153 -19.61 19.65 -13.06
CA VAL A 153 -20.69 19.83 -12.09
C VAL A 153 -20.36 20.92 -11.08
N TRP A 154 -19.14 20.92 -10.53
CA TRP A 154 -18.81 21.75 -9.37
C TRP A 154 -18.25 23.12 -9.69
N HIS A 155 -17.69 23.33 -10.88
CA HIS A 155 -17.11 24.63 -11.25
C HIS A 155 -18.15 25.77 -11.21
N PRO A 156 -19.37 25.62 -11.78
CA PRO A 156 -20.38 26.67 -11.67
C PRO A 156 -20.79 26.96 -10.22
N GLU A 157 -20.86 25.92 -9.37
CA GLU A 157 -21.22 26.06 -7.93
C GLU A 157 -20.12 26.76 -7.12
N VAL A 158 -18.86 26.62 -7.53
CA VAL A 158 -17.73 27.34 -6.94
C VAL A 158 -17.74 28.80 -7.39
N GLU A 159 -17.98 29.07 -8.67
CA GLU A 159 -18.11 30.43 -9.20
C GLU A 159 -19.29 31.20 -8.59
N SER A 160 -20.38 30.50 -8.26
CA SER A 160 -21.54 31.10 -7.57
C SER A 160 -21.37 31.21 -6.04
N GLY A 161 -20.24 30.74 -5.48
CA GLY A 161 -19.95 30.81 -4.05
C GLY A 161 -20.71 29.82 -3.15
N ARG A 162 -21.39 28.80 -3.71
CA ARG A 162 -22.21 27.82 -2.95
C ARG A 162 -21.39 26.68 -2.36
N ALA A 163 -20.29 26.30 -3.00
CA ALA A 163 -19.54 25.09 -2.69
C ALA A 163 -18.49 25.23 -1.56
N GLY A 164 -18.44 26.38 -0.86
CA GLY A 164 -17.47 26.66 0.20
C GLY A 164 -16.03 26.82 -0.32
N THR A 165 -15.03 26.44 0.48
CA THR A 165 -13.59 26.60 0.17
C THR A 165 -13.00 25.52 -0.74
N ALA A 166 -13.76 24.46 -1.05
CA ALA A 166 -13.26 23.33 -1.83
C ALA A 166 -13.30 23.63 -3.34
N SER A 167 -12.13 23.75 -3.96
CA SER A 167 -12.00 23.98 -5.40
C SER A 167 -12.64 22.86 -6.24
N ALA A 168 -13.25 23.22 -7.37
CA ALA A 168 -13.75 22.24 -8.35
C ALA A 168 -12.63 21.32 -8.86
N THR A 169 -11.40 21.83 -8.96
CA THR A 169 -10.22 21.02 -9.32
C THR A 169 -9.88 19.98 -8.26
N ASP A 170 -10.07 20.30 -6.98
CA ASP A 170 -9.83 19.38 -5.88
C ASP A 170 -10.83 18.23 -5.91
N ARG A 171 -12.12 18.55 -6.11
CA ARG A 171 -13.17 17.53 -6.31
C ARG A 171 -12.90 16.66 -7.53
N GLY A 172 -12.43 17.25 -8.64
CA GLY A 172 -11.97 16.51 -9.81
C GLY A 172 -10.79 15.58 -9.52
N ARG A 173 -9.83 16.03 -8.71
CA ARG A 173 -8.68 15.24 -8.26
C ARG A 173 -9.10 14.07 -7.37
N ILE A 174 -10.01 14.29 -6.44
CA ILE A 174 -10.61 13.25 -5.57
C ILE A 174 -11.29 12.17 -6.42
N ALA A 175 -12.13 12.57 -7.38
CA ALA A 175 -12.82 11.63 -8.28
C ALA A 175 -11.84 10.80 -9.12
N ALA A 176 -10.83 11.45 -9.73
CA ALA A 176 -9.78 10.74 -10.44
C ALA A 176 -8.99 9.78 -9.53
N ALA A 177 -8.63 10.21 -8.32
CA ALA A 177 -7.87 9.41 -7.38
C ALA A 177 -8.61 8.12 -6.97
N LEU A 178 -9.94 8.19 -6.80
CA LEU A 178 -10.77 7.00 -6.54
C LEU A 178 -10.64 5.98 -7.68
N VAL A 179 -10.71 6.43 -8.94
CA VAL A 179 -10.54 5.56 -10.12
C VAL A 179 -9.13 4.96 -10.19
N MET A 180 -8.11 5.73 -9.81
CA MET A 180 -6.71 5.29 -9.86
C MET A 180 -6.27 4.47 -8.64
N THR A 181 -7.12 4.34 -7.62
CA THR A 181 -6.80 3.62 -6.37
C THR A 181 -6.37 2.15 -6.58
N PRO A 182 -7.00 1.34 -7.45
CA PRO A 182 -6.64 -0.07 -7.59
C PRO A 182 -5.20 -0.33 -8.01
N ILE A 183 -4.61 0.58 -8.78
CA ILE A 183 -3.24 0.48 -9.33
C ILE A 183 -2.20 1.26 -8.53
N ALA A 184 -2.61 1.97 -7.48
CA ALA A 184 -1.70 2.68 -6.60
C ALA A 184 -0.95 1.67 -5.70
N PRO A 185 0.31 1.95 -5.33
CA PRO A 185 1.03 1.17 -4.32
C PRO A 185 0.43 1.39 -2.93
N GLY A 186 0.39 0.33 -2.11
CA GLY A 186 -0.11 0.37 -0.74
C GLY A 186 0.86 0.94 0.29
N GLN A 187 2.16 0.98 -0.01
CA GLN A 187 3.19 1.52 0.89
C GLN A 187 3.91 2.71 0.25
N PHE A 188 3.90 3.86 0.92
CA PHE A 188 4.57 5.09 0.52
C PHE A 188 4.76 5.99 1.74
N THR A 189 5.57 7.06 1.64
CA THR A 189 5.70 8.01 2.75
C THR A 189 4.58 9.04 2.66
N VAL A 190 3.67 9.06 3.64
CA VAL A 190 2.62 10.08 3.70
C VAL A 190 3.21 11.39 4.23
N LEU A 191 2.80 12.50 3.62
CA LEU A 191 2.91 13.82 4.24
C LEU A 191 2.04 13.88 5.51
N PRO A 192 2.30 14.82 6.45
CA PRO A 192 1.35 15.12 7.51
C PRO A 192 -0.06 15.31 6.92
N MET A 193 -1.07 14.70 7.55
CA MET A 193 -2.47 14.79 7.09
C MET A 193 -2.97 16.24 7.01
N GLU A 194 -2.37 17.14 7.81
CA GLU A 194 -2.62 18.58 7.84
C GLU A 194 -2.36 19.26 6.49
N ASP A 195 -1.50 18.70 5.64
CA ASP A 195 -1.18 19.23 4.31
C ASP A 195 -2.21 18.82 3.23
N LEU A 196 -3.19 17.97 3.60
CA LEU A 196 -4.24 17.50 2.68
C LEU A 196 -5.49 18.37 2.76
N THR A 197 -6.23 18.45 1.65
CA THR A 197 -7.46 19.26 1.60
C THR A 197 -8.56 18.68 2.50
N PRO A 198 -9.38 19.51 3.16
CA PRO A 198 -10.48 19.03 4.01
C PRO A 198 -11.47 18.12 3.27
N ALA A 199 -11.73 18.40 1.98
CA ALA A 199 -12.60 17.58 1.14
C ALA A 199 -12.02 16.17 0.91
N PHE A 200 -10.70 16.07 0.67
CA PHE A 200 -10.04 14.77 0.54
C PHE A 200 -10.04 14.01 1.87
N GLN A 201 -9.74 14.69 2.99
CA GLN A 201 -9.81 14.08 4.32
C GLN A 201 -11.21 13.52 4.61
N ALA A 202 -12.27 14.28 4.32
CA ALA A 202 -13.66 13.82 4.48
C ALA A 202 -13.97 12.60 3.58
N SER A 203 -13.56 12.63 2.30
CA SER A 203 -13.73 11.50 1.39
C SER A 203 -13.02 10.24 1.87
N ARG A 204 -11.80 10.39 2.40
CA ARG A 204 -11.01 9.29 2.98
C ARG A 204 -11.72 8.69 4.20
N ARG A 205 -12.33 9.51 5.06
CA ARG A 205 -13.13 9.03 6.19
C ARG A 205 -14.35 8.23 5.73
N ILE A 206 -15.10 8.72 4.74
CA ILE A 206 -16.26 8.01 4.17
C ILE A 206 -15.84 6.63 3.63
N MET A 207 -14.71 6.55 2.92
CA MET A 207 -14.18 5.30 2.40
C MET A 207 -13.83 4.29 3.50
N LEU A 208 -13.34 4.76 4.65
CA LEU A 208 -13.12 3.89 5.81
C LEU A 208 -14.44 3.43 6.41
N TYR A 209 -15.38 4.34 6.65
CA TYR A 209 -16.67 4.00 7.25
C TYR A 209 -17.44 2.95 6.43
N SER A 210 -17.33 2.97 5.11
CA SER A 210 -17.95 1.94 4.25
C SER A 210 -17.36 0.54 4.41
N GLN A 211 -16.22 0.38 5.07
CA GLN A 211 -15.52 -0.89 5.25
C GLN A 211 -15.67 -1.45 6.67
N LEU A 212 -16.21 -0.65 7.60
CA LEU A 212 -16.42 -1.07 8.98
C LEU A 212 -17.80 -1.72 9.11
N PRO A 213 -17.91 -2.87 9.81
CA PRO A 213 -19.21 -3.42 10.15
C PRO A 213 -19.96 -2.41 11.03
N VAL A 214 -21.17 -2.04 10.62
CA VAL A 214 -22.03 -1.03 11.28
C VAL A 214 -22.42 -1.46 12.70
N GLU A 215 -22.23 -2.73 13.06
CA GLU A 215 -22.54 -3.27 14.37
C GLU A 215 -21.36 -3.14 15.35
N GLY A 216 -21.45 -2.17 16.26
CA GLY A 216 -20.74 -2.20 17.54
C GLY A 216 -19.44 -1.42 17.66
N ILE A 217 -19.02 -0.66 16.65
CA ILE A 217 -17.84 0.21 16.76
C ILE A 217 -18.29 1.61 17.18
N LEU A 218 -17.88 2.04 18.38
CA LEU A 218 -18.14 3.39 18.89
C LEU A 218 -17.50 4.45 17.96
N PRO A 219 -18.15 5.61 17.71
CA PRO A 219 -17.61 6.67 16.86
C PRO A 219 -16.20 7.13 17.25
N ASP A 220 -15.89 7.09 18.55
CA ASP A 220 -14.62 7.56 19.11
C ASP A 220 -13.46 6.61 18.76
N THR A 221 -13.67 5.29 18.74
CA THR A 221 -12.63 4.33 18.34
C THR A 221 -12.37 4.34 16.83
N VAL A 222 -13.36 4.71 16.01
CA VAL A 222 -13.13 4.92 14.57
C VAL A 222 -12.36 6.21 14.32
N THR A 223 -12.64 7.26 15.10
CA THR A 223 -11.94 8.55 14.98
C THR A 223 -10.49 8.42 15.47
N GLU A 224 -10.26 7.74 16.61
CA GLU A 224 -8.91 7.34 17.04
C GLU A 224 -8.24 6.40 16.04
N PHE A 225 -8.95 5.45 15.43
CA PHE A 225 -8.36 4.61 14.37
C PHE A 225 -7.99 5.44 13.14
N ILE A 226 -8.81 6.43 12.75
CA ILE A 226 -8.50 7.38 11.66
C ILE A 226 -7.32 8.26 12.02
N ASP A 227 -7.21 8.69 13.27
CA ASP A 227 -6.15 9.58 13.71
C ASP A 227 -4.85 8.78 13.94
N ASP A 228 -4.88 7.56 14.49
CA ASP A 228 -3.70 6.68 14.64
C ASP A 228 -3.25 6.05 13.32
N TYR A 229 -4.16 5.50 12.50
CA TYR A 229 -3.80 4.89 11.21
C TYR A 229 -3.74 5.90 10.05
N GLY A 230 -4.36 7.07 10.21
CA GLY A 230 -4.23 8.19 9.28
C GLY A 230 -3.06 9.11 9.60
N SER A 231 -2.64 9.24 10.86
CA SER A 231 -1.40 9.93 11.22
C SER A 231 -0.16 9.05 11.09
N LEU A 232 -0.28 7.81 10.57
CA LEU A 232 0.86 6.95 10.25
C LEU A 232 1.88 7.74 9.43
N GLN A 233 2.82 8.34 10.16
CA GLN A 233 4.19 8.62 9.78
C GLN A 233 4.74 7.26 9.41
N LEU A 234 4.38 6.79 8.20
CA LEU A 234 4.98 5.63 7.60
C LEU A 234 6.47 5.93 7.60
N ALA A 235 7.19 5.10 8.36
CA ALA A 235 8.60 5.27 8.66
C ALA A 235 9.37 5.77 7.42
N PRO A 236 10.37 6.65 7.61
CA PRO A 236 11.17 7.19 6.51
C PRO A 236 11.59 6.05 5.58
N PRO A 237 11.62 6.30 4.25
CA PRO A 237 11.72 5.25 3.24
C PRO A 237 12.88 4.30 3.55
N VAL A 238 12.54 3.11 4.05
CA VAL A 238 13.52 2.05 4.27
C VAL A 238 13.70 1.31 2.94
N GLN A 239 14.88 0.73 2.68
CA GLN A 239 15.10 -0.10 1.48
C GLN A 239 14.06 -1.22 1.31
N GLY A 240 13.36 -1.62 2.38
CA GLY A 240 12.21 -2.54 2.34
C GLY A 240 11.03 -2.05 1.48
N ASN A 241 10.86 -0.73 1.31
CA ASN A 241 9.84 -0.12 0.44
C ASN A 241 10.16 -0.30 -1.06
N LEU A 242 11.33 -0.87 -1.41
CA LEU A 242 11.68 -1.25 -2.79
C LEU A 242 11.51 -2.76 -3.04
N SER A 243 11.02 -3.52 -2.06
CA SER A 243 10.77 -4.96 -2.23
C SER A 243 9.57 -5.22 -3.15
N LEU A 244 9.62 -6.34 -3.88
CA LEU A 244 8.51 -6.81 -4.71
C LEU A 244 7.25 -7.09 -3.87
N ALA A 245 7.43 -7.65 -2.67
CA ALA A 245 6.32 -7.93 -1.75
C ALA A 245 5.59 -6.65 -1.34
N ALA A 246 6.32 -5.61 -0.92
CA ALA A 246 5.77 -4.28 -0.67
C ALA A 246 5.16 -3.63 -1.92
N GLY A 247 5.61 -4.05 -3.11
CA GLY A 247 5.03 -3.70 -4.40
C GLY A 247 3.64 -4.27 -4.65
N LEU A 248 3.35 -5.45 -4.09
CA LEU A 248 2.11 -6.21 -4.29
C LEU A 248 1.13 -6.12 -3.11
N ASP A 249 1.43 -5.26 -2.14
CA ASP A 249 0.65 -5.00 -0.92
C ASP A 249 0.48 -6.21 0.00
N ASP A 250 1.16 -6.18 1.15
CA ASP A 250 1.00 -7.15 2.25
C ASP A 250 0.11 -6.62 3.39
N ASP A 251 -0.37 -5.37 3.30
CA ASP A 251 -1.20 -4.74 4.31
C ASP A 251 -2.64 -5.28 4.36
N PRO A 252 -3.29 -5.28 5.55
CA PRO A 252 -4.70 -5.61 5.69
C PRO A 252 -5.60 -4.76 4.77
N PHE A 253 -6.70 -5.34 4.30
CA PHE A 253 -7.59 -4.72 3.30
C PHE A 253 -7.99 -3.28 3.63
N ILE A 254 -8.37 -3.00 4.88
CA ILE A 254 -8.80 -1.67 5.33
C ILE A 254 -7.67 -0.65 5.18
N ARG A 255 -6.49 -0.99 5.70
CA ARG A 255 -5.31 -0.14 5.64
C ARG A 255 -4.86 0.07 4.20
N ARG A 256 -4.78 -1.01 3.41
CA ARG A 256 -4.41 -0.98 1.99
C ARG A 256 -5.29 -0.05 1.18
N THR A 257 -6.60 -0.07 1.43
CA THR A 257 -7.55 0.74 0.67
C THR A 257 -7.32 2.24 0.92
N LEU A 258 -7.13 2.63 2.19
CA LEU A 258 -6.85 4.02 2.54
C LEU A 258 -5.48 4.50 2.06
N THR A 259 -4.43 3.68 2.19
CA THR A 259 -3.09 4.06 1.76
C THR A 259 -3.04 4.20 0.23
N LYS A 260 -3.59 3.25 -0.51
CA LYS A 260 -3.68 3.34 -1.97
C LYS A 260 -4.46 4.57 -2.43
N TYR A 261 -5.57 4.88 -1.76
CA TYR A 261 -6.36 6.06 -2.11
C TYR A 261 -5.57 7.36 -1.86
N THR A 262 -4.90 7.47 -0.71
CA THR A 262 -4.02 8.61 -0.41
C THR A 262 -2.86 8.72 -1.40
N HIS A 263 -2.18 7.63 -1.75
CA HIS A 263 -1.14 7.67 -2.77
C HIS A 263 -1.72 8.08 -4.13
N ALA A 264 -2.86 7.53 -4.53
CA ALA A 264 -3.50 7.86 -5.80
C ALA A 264 -3.81 9.36 -5.88
N TYR A 265 -4.32 9.95 -4.79
CA TYR A 265 -4.57 11.38 -4.70
C TYR A 265 -3.28 12.20 -4.82
N LEU A 266 -2.23 11.84 -4.05
CA LEU A 266 -0.95 12.54 -4.08
C LEU A 266 -0.23 12.42 -5.44
N ALA A 267 -0.38 11.30 -6.12
CA ALA A 267 0.18 11.04 -7.44
C ALA A 267 -0.65 11.62 -8.61
N THR A 268 -1.86 12.11 -8.34
CA THR A 268 -2.74 12.74 -9.34
C THR A 268 -2.65 14.25 -9.22
N THR A 269 -2.55 14.95 -10.34
CA THR A 269 -2.86 16.38 -10.44
C THR A 269 -3.98 16.60 -11.45
N VAL A 270 -4.85 17.56 -11.16
CA VAL A 270 -5.96 17.94 -12.05
C VAL A 270 -5.91 19.44 -12.26
N GLU A 271 -5.83 19.83 -13.52
CA GLU A 271 -5.89 21.22 -13.99
C GLU A 271 -7.22 21.47 -14.68
N LEU A 272 -7.80 22.64 -14.44
CA LEU A 272 -9.00 23.09 -15.14
C LEU A 272 -8.68 23.37 -16.62
N VAL A 273 -9.54 22.91 -17.53
CA VAL A 273 -9.43 23.24 -18.96
C VAL A 273 -10.72 23.92 -19.41
N THR A 274 -10.59 25.11 -19.99
CA THR A 274 -11.72 25.94 -20.48
C THR A 274 -11.74 26.09 -22.01
N GLU A 275 -10.70 25.60 -22.70
CA GLU A 275 -10.62 25.66 -24.17
C GLU A 275 -11.56 24.62 -24.80
N GLY A 276 -12.53 25.09 -25.61
CA GLY A 276 -13.48 24.23 -26.31
C GLY A 276 -14.58 23.61 -25.43
N GLY A 277 -14.67 24.00 -24.15
CA GLY A 277 -15.62 23.48 -23.18
C GLY A 277 -15.08 23.59 -21.77
N LEU A 278 -15.79 23.02 -20.80
CA LEU A 278 -15.34 22.93 -19.42
C LEU A 278 -14.90 21.49 -19.13
N GLY A 279 -13.68 21.32 -18.63
CA GLY A 279 -13.10 20.00 -18.45
C GLY A 279 -11.91 19.95 -17.51
N ALA A 280 -11.19 18.84 -17.58
CA ALA A 280 -10.04 18.55 -16.74
C ALA A 280 -8.88 18.01 -17.58
N LYS A 281 -7.67 18.47 -17.24
CA LYS A 281 -6.42 17.83 -17.64
C LYS A 281 -5.86 17.10 -16.42
N LEU A 282 -5.81 15.79 -16.53
CA LEU A 282 -5.29 14.89 -15.51
C LEU A 282 -3.83 14.55 -15.84
N THR A 283 -2.97 14.63 -14.83
CA THR A 283 -1.65 14.01 -14.86
C THR A 283 -1.56 13.02 -13.70
N TYR A 284 -1.37 11.74 -14.01
CA TYR A 284 -1.17 10.70 -13.02
C TYR A 284 0.24 10.13 -13.10
N ARG A 285 0.94 10.10 -11.96
CA ARG A 285 2.26 9.49 -11.83
C ARG A 285 2.12 8.05 -11.36
N HIS A 286 2.25 7.10 -12.28
CA HIS A 286 2.12 5.68 -11.99
C HIS A 286 3.46 5.05 -11.62
N ASN A 287 3.56 4.46 -10.42
CA ASN A 287 4.77 3.81 -9.94
C ASN A 287 4.99 2.44 -10.62
N GLN A 288 6.20 2.19 -11.09
CA GLN A 288 6.63 0.91 -11.63
C GLN A 288 7.02 -0.05 -10.48
N VAL A 289 6.11 -1.00 -10.21
CA VAL A 289 6.21 -1.96 -9.11
C VAL A 289 7.36 -2.95 -9.28
N MET A 290 7.73 -3.28 -10.52
CA MET A 290 8.76 -4.27 -10.82
C MET A 290 10.14 -3.61 -11.02
N PRO A 291 11.03 -3.57 -10.01
CA PRO A 291 12.27 -2.79 -10.06
C PRO A 291 13.26 -3.29 -11.14
N VAL A 292 13.28 -4.60 -11.41
CA VAL A 292 14.21 -5.22 -12.37
C VAL A 292 13.92 -4.79 -13.82
N VAL A 293 12.64 -4.56 -14.15
CA VAL A 293 12.20 -4.16 -15.50
C VAL A 293 11.78 -2.70 -15.61
N GLY A 294 11.68 -1.96 -14.50
CA GLY A 294 11.28 -0.55 -14.49
C GLY A 294 12.19 0.36 -15.33
N ARG A 295 13.44 -0.06 -15.62
CA ARG A 295 14.34 0.61 -16.58
C ARG A 295 13.86 0.58 -18.02
N VAL A 296 13.13 -0.45 -18.40
CA VAL A 296 12.63 -0.64 -19.77
C VAL A 296 11.42 0.25 -20.05
N PHE A 297 10.58 0.47 -19.04
CA PHE A 297 9.29 1.15 -19.22
C PHE A 297 9.30 2.65 -18.92
N VAL A 298 10.38 3.19 -18.33
CA VAL A 298 10.44 4.61 -17.91
C VAL A 298 11.80 5.23 -18.22
N SER A 299 11.78 6.40 -18.85
CA SER A 299 12.94 7.27 -19.06
C SER A 299 13.31 7.98 -17.75
N ASN A 300 14.20 7.38 -16.94
CA ASN A 300 15.00 7.97 -15.86
C ASN A 300 14.34 8.85 -14.77
N VAL A 301 13.03 9.07 -14.75
CA VAL A 301 12.40 9.88 -13.70
C VAL A 301 12.28 9.05 -12.43
N THR A 302 13.29 9.21 -11.57
CA THR A 302 13.29 8.68 -10.21
C THR A 302 12.69 9.76 -9.33
N TRP A 303 11.45 9.57 -8.90
CA TRP A 303 10.79 10.55 -8.03
C TRP A 303 11.10 10.23 -6.57
N GLN A 304 11.54 11.26 -5.85
CA GLN A 304 11.66 11.29 -4.40
C GLN A 304 10.92 12.53 -3.87
N GLY A 305 9.69 12.71 -4.34
CA GLY A 305 8.82 13.78 -3.85
C GLY A 305 8.12 13.37 -2.54
N PRO A 306 7.81 14.32 -1.66
CA PRO A 306 6.98 14.04 -0.49
C PRO A 306 5.62 13.50 -0.93
N GLY A 307 5.09 12.50 -0.21
CA GLY A 307 3.81 11.87 -0.56
C GLY A 307 3.88 10.80 -1.65
N LEU A 308 5.07 10.51 -2.20
CA LEU A 308 5.28 9.46 -3.20
C LEU A 308 6.21 8.37 -2.68
N ARG A 309 6.01 7.14 -3.16
CA ARG A 309 6.94 6.03 -2.90
C ARG A 309 8.21 6.24 -3.71
N PRO A 310 9.43 6.15 -3.12
CA PRO A 310 10.65 6.21 -3.91
C PRO A 310 10.64 5.13 -5.00
N GLY A 311 10.84 5.53 -6.25
CA GLY A 311 10.72 4.60 -7.37
C GLY A 311 10.77 5.27 -8.73
N ARG A 312 10.49 4.46 -9.76
CA ARG A 312 10.37 4.92 -11.15
C ARG A 312 8.91 5.15 -11.47
N TYR A 313 8.61 6.24 -12.16
CA TYR A 313 7.23 6.59 -12.47
C TYR A 313 7.03 6.82 -13.96
N SER A 314 5.96 6.27 -14.51
CA SER A 314 5.42 6.64 -15.83
C SER A 314 4.33 7.68 -15.64
N GLU A 315 4.35 8.76 -16.44
CA GLU A 315 3.31 9.78 -16.38
C GLU A 315 2.22 9.53 -17.43
N TYR A 316 0.97 9.52 -16.97
CA TYR A 316 -0.20 9.49 -17.84
C TYR A 316 -0.86 10.86 -17.83
N VAL A 317 -0.72 11.59 -18.94
CA VAL A 317 -1.38 12.87 -19.16
C VAL A 317 -2.58 12.65 -20.07
N ARG A 318 -3.75 13.10 -19.63
CA ARG A 318 -5.02 12.99 -20.37
C ARG A 318 -5.82 14.28 -20.21
N THR A 319 -6.57 14.64 -21.23
CA THR A 319 -7.47 15.80 -21.20
C THR A 319 -8.83 15.38 -21.70
N TYR A 320 -9.88 15.83 -21.00
CA TYR A 320 -11.26 15.63 -21.42
C TYR A 320 -12.08 16.88 -21.14
N THR A 321 -12.87 17.30 -22.12
CA THR A 321 -13.73 18.49 -22.02
C THR A 321 -15.18 18.13 -22.31
N LEU A 322 -16.09 18.78 -21.61
CA LEU A 322 -17.53 18.69 -21.79
C LEU A 322 -18.04 20.04 -22.29
N LYS A 323 -19.16 20.03 -23.02
CA LYS A 323 -19.84 21.28 -23.40
C LYS A 323 -20.21 22.04 -22.12
N ALA A 324 -19.83 23.32 -22.05
CA ALA A 324 -20.15 24.16 -20.89
C ALA A 324 -21.66 24.17 -20.61
N GLN A 325 -22.03 24.22 -19.32
CA GLN A 325 -23.43 24.35 -18.93
C GLN A 325 -23.98 25.68 -19.44
N SER A 326 -25.14 25.66 -20.11
CA SER A 326 -25.77 26.87 -20.65
C SER A 326 -26.64 27.61 -19.63
N TRP A 327 -26.95 26.99 -18.50
CA TRP A 327 -27.73 27.57 -17.42
C TRP A 327 -26.83 28.03 -16.29
N GLN A 328 -27.15 29.17 -15.67
CA GLN A 328 -26.49 29.58 -14.43
C GLN A 328 -27.10 28.80 -13.26
N PRO A 329 -26.29 28.26 -12.34
CA PRO A 329 -26.78 27.67 -11.11
C PRO A 329 -27.67 28.67 -10.36
N ASN A 330 -28.74 28.19 -9.75
CA ASN A 330 -29.53 29.02 -8.85
C ASN A 330 -28.61 29.56 -7.74
N ALA A 331 -28.57 30.89 -7.52
CA ALA A 331 -27.72 31.48 -6.49
C ALA A 331 -28.21 31.14 -5.06
N ALA A 332 -29.50 30.84 -4.90
CA ALA A 332 -30.04 30.39 -3.62
C ALA A 332 -29.57 28.96 -3.32
N MET A 333 -29.08 28.72 -2.09
CA MET A 333 -28.99 27.35 -1.58
C MET A 333 -30.37 26.71 -1.63
N PRO A 334 -30.49 25.39 -1.86
CA PRO A 334 -31.79 24.75 -1.81
C PRO A 334 -32.33 25.01 -0.40
N ASP A 335 -33.61 25.32 -0.29
CA ASP A 335 -34.26 25.34 1.01
C ASP A 335 -34.35 23.88 1.46
N ASN A 336 -33.25 23.40 2.04
CA ASN A 336 -33.25 22.10 2.67
C ASN A 336 -34.12 22.32 3.90
N GLY A 337 -35.37 21.87 3.90
CA GLY A 337 -36.22 21.85 5.11
C GLY A 337 -35.61 21.08 6.30
N TYR A 338 -34.38 20.59 6.16
CA TYR A 338 -33.51 20.02 7.20
C TYR A 338 -32.46 21.01 7.75
N ALA A 339 -32.39 22.24 7.23
CA ALA A 339 -31.48 23.31 7.66
C ALA A 339 -32.18 24.36 8.55
N GLY A 340 -33.36 24.05 9.08
CA GLY A 340 -33.93 24.71 10.26
C GLY A 340 -33.25 24.19 11.52
N GLY A 341 -31.97 24.52 11.70
CA GLY A 341 -31.16 23.98 12.79
C GLY A 341 -29.75 24.51 12.80
N ASN A 342 -29.60 25.83 12.71
CA ASN A 342 -28.47 26.47 13.38
C ASN A 342 -28.58 26.04 14.85
N LEU A 343 -27.69 25.15 15.31
CA LEU A 343 -27.41 24.92 16.73
C LEU A 343 -26.69 26.16 17.30
N THR A 344 -27.23 27.35 17.04
CA THR A 344 -26.98 28.52 17.87
C THR A 344 -28.04 28.49 18.94
N ALA A 345 -27.57 28.38 20.18
CA ALA A 345 -28.37 28.40 21.39
C ALA A 345 -29.47 29.47 21.34
N SER A 346 -30.64 29.10 21.88
CA SER A 346 -31.87 29.88 22.05
C SER A 346 -32.77 30.03 20.82
N GLU A 347 -33.83 29.24 20.76
CA GLU A 347 -35.21 29.75 20.67
C GLU A 347 -36.21 28.61 20.95
N GLN A 348 -37.21 28.91 21.77
CA GLN A 348 -38.18 27.93 22.31
C GLN A 348 -39.15 27.43 21.22
N PRO A 349 -39.59 26.16 21.30
CA PRO A 349 -40.56 25.61 20.36
C PRO A 349 -41.97 26.14 20.66
N GLY A 350 -42.63 26.78 19.70
CA GLY A 350 -44.03 27.17 19.91
C GLY A 350 -44.75 28.07 18.90
N THR A 351 -44.18 28.44 17.75
CA THR A 351 -44.93 29.22 16.74
C THR A 351 -44.84 28.57 15.35
N PRO A 352 -45.98 28.15 14.75
CA PRO A 352 -46.00 27.70 13.37
C PRO A 352 -45.99 28.92 12.45
N ASN A 353 -45.05 28.97 11.49
CA ASN A 353 -45.03 29.98 10.44
C ASN A 353 -46.10 29.65 9.39
N GLU A 354 -47.03 30.59 9.18
CA GLU A 354 -47.96 30.59 8.04
C GLU A 354 -47.16 30.77 6.74
N GLY A 355 -46.95 29.69 6.01
CA GLY A 355 -46.28 29.73 4.71
C GLY A 355 -46.19 28.41 3.95
N ASP A 356 -46.82 27.34 4.44
CA ASP A 356 -46.79 26.04 3.77
C ASP A 356 -47.63 26.04 2.48
N ILE A 357 -46.88 26.02 1.38
CA ILE A 357 -47.13 25.43 0.05
C ILE A 357 -48.51 24.79 -0.11
N ASN A 358 -49.51 25.60 -0.48
CA ASN A 358 -50.82 25.16 -0.96
C ASN A 358 -51.30 26.02 -2.14
N SER A 359 -50.52 26.07 -3.23
CA SER A 359 -50.99 26.71 -4.48
C SER A 359 -50.54 25.97 -5.75
N GLY A 360 -50.44 24.65 -5.66
CA GLY A 360 -50.10 23.77 -6.78
C GLY A 360 -51.18 22.77 -7.16
N ALA A 361 -52.48 23.11 -7.06
CA ALA A 361 -53.57 22.37 -7.70
C ALA A 361 -54.92 23.07 -7.49
N GLN A 362 -55.30 24.02 -8.36
CA GLN A 362 -56.72 24.26 -8.61
C GLN A 362 -57.01 24.31 -10.11
N ASN A 363 -57.91 23.40 -10.46
CA ASN A 363 -58.40 23.07 -11.78
C ASN A 363 -58.88 24.30 -12.54
N GLN A 364 -58.44 24.39 -13.79
CA GLN A 364 -59.08 25.17 -14.84
C GLN A 364 -60.44 24.52 -15.13
N VAL A 365 -61.51 25.06 -14.55
CA VAL A 365 -62.88 24.76 -14.97
C VAL A 365 -63.32 25.90 -15.87
N ASP A 366 -63.36 25.60 -17.17
CA ASP A 366 -63.98 26.44 -18.18
C ASP A 366 -65.49 26.52 -17.91
N THR A 367 -65.98 27.71 -17.57
CA THR A 367 -67.35 28.12 -17.86
C THR A 367 -67.37 29.59 -18.25
N ASN A 368 -67.63 29.85 -19.53
CA ASN A 368 -68.19 31.12 -19.98
C ASN A 368 -69.55 30.86 -20.63
N PRO A 369 -70.56 31.71 -20.38
CA PRO A 369 -71.92 31.58 -20.91
C PRO A 369 -72.04 31.87 -22.42
#